data_AF-A0A3P6GMG6-F1
#
_entry.id   AF-A0A3P6GMG6-F1
#
_cell.length_a   1.000
_cell.length_b   1.000
_cell.length_c   1.000
_cell.angle_alpha   90.00
_cell.angle_beta   90.00
_cell.angle_gamma   90.00
#
_symmetry.space_group_name_H-M   'P 1'
#
loop_
_entity.id
_entity.type
_entity.pdbx_description
1 polymer ?
#
loop_
_entity_poly.entity_id
_entity_poly.type
_entity_poly.pdbx_seq_one_letter_code
_entity_poly.pdbx_strand_id
1 'polypeptide(L)'
;MKIKRPSTQQTKIVISVAMKTTSSDHLIHETVRDMEYMLGYHEIYFDSVMEIIEQTSDFAARTTPTLYDPTNIDFDIIVKISDYNPDALRRIDLDVYIIELRENRREPTPGEKDDICPICCEEIGTEGDINSLNCKHSYHHRCILDWVGKTLACPCCRAILA
;
A
#
# COMPACT_ATOMS: atom_id res chain seq x y z
N MET A 1 -1.49 5.32 9.69
CA MET A 1 -2.46 4.86 8.68
C MET A 1 -2.96 3.47 9.08
N LYS A 2 -4.26 3.23 9.26
CA LYS A 2 -4.81 1.88 9.50
C LYS A 2 -5.76 1.53 8.37
N ILE A 3 -5.30 0.71 7.45
CA ILE A 3 -6.12 0.11 6.41
C ILE A 3 -6.38 -1.34 6.87
N LYS A 4 -7.58 -1.86 6.63
CA LYS A 4 -7.91 -3.28 6.82
C LYS A 4 -8.68 -3.75 5.59
N ARG A 5 -8.21 -4.80 4.93
CA ARG A 5 -8.93 -5.69 4.02
C ARG A 5 -8.37 -7.11 4.16
N PRO A 6 -9.23 -8.06 4.52
CA PRO A 6 -9.06 -9.43 4.07
C PRO A 6 -10.24 -9.97 3.26
N SER A 7 -11.39 -9.28 3.27
CA SER A 7 -12.64 -9.65 2.57
C SER A 7 -13.78 -8.78 3.08
N THR A 8 -13.73 -7.47 2.80
CA THR A 8 -14.82 -6.55 3.14
C THR A 8 -15.21 -5.78 1.89
N GLN A 9 -16.50 -5.67 1.61
CA GLN A 9 -17.04 -4.83 0.53
C GLN A 9 -16.71 -3.34 0.72
N GLN A 10 -16.05 -2.95 1.82
CA GLN A 10 -15.73 -1.58 2.13
C GLN A 10 -14.38 -1.49 2.84
N THR A 11 -13.56 -0.54 2.42
CA THR A 11 -12.28 -0.18 3.05
C THR A 11 -12.25 1.30 3.36
N LYS A 12 -11.76 1.65 4.56
CA LYS A 12 -11.53 3.04 4.94
C LYS A 12 -10.08 3.43 4.68
N ILE A 13 -9.89 4.34 3.73
CA ILE A 13 -8.59 4.94 3.43
C ILE A 13 -8.57 6.35 4.04
N VAL A 14 -7.46 6.69 4.70
CA VAL A 14 -7.26 8.00 5.32
C VAL A 14 -5.96 8.59 4.79
N ILE A 15 -6.08 9.63 3.98
CA ILE A 15 -4.93 10.36 3.42
C ILE A 15 -4.87 11.72 4.13
N SER A 16 -3.68 12.05 4.65
CA SER A 16 -3.38 13.38 5.15
C SER A 16 -2.68 14.13 4.03
N VAL A 17 -3.23 15.29 3.67
CA VAL A 17 -2.69 16.13 2.61
C VAL A 17 -2.34 17.47 3.24
N ALA A 18 -1.06 17.83 3.19
CA ALA A 18 -0.64 19.17 3.58
C ALA A 18 -1.26 20.18 2.61
N MET A 19 -2.11 21.07 3.13
CA MET A 19 -2.82 21.99 2.29
C MET A 19 -1.92 23.18 1.92
N LYS A 20 -1.65 23.31 0.63
CA LYS A 20 -1.04 24.51 0.06
C LYS A 20 -1.97 25.04 -1.02
N THR A 21 -2.44 26.27 -0.87
CA THR A 21 -3.33 26.93 -1.83
C THR A 21 -2.58 27.97 -2.66
N THR A 22 -3.06 28.18 -3.88
CA THR A 22 -2.64 29.30 -4.74
C THR A 22 -3.37 30.58 -4.32
N SER A 23 -2.97 31.73 -4.88
CA SER A 23 -3.74 32.98 -4.77
C SER A 23 -5.17 32.89 -5.34
N SER A 24 -5.50 31.81 -6.06
CA SER A 24 -6.84 31.49 -6.54
C SER A 24 -7.63 30.56 -5.59
N ASP A 25 -7.19 30.38 -4.34
CA ASP A 25 -7.82 29.54 -3.30
C ASP A 25 -7.93 28.04 -3.62
N HIS A 26 -7.48 27.62 -4.80
CA HIS A 26 -7.36 26.22 -5.22
C HIS A 26 -6.04 25.59 -4.77
N LEU A 27 -6.05 24.25 -4.63
CA LEU A 27 -4.85 23.46 -4.36
C LEU A 27 -3.75 23.74 -5.39
N ILE A 28 -2.50 23.85 -4.93
CA ILE A 28 -1.36 23.94 -5.85
C ILE A 28 -1.17 22.63 -6.61
N HIS A 29 -0.54 22.71 -7.77
CA HIS A 29 -0.27 21.55 -8.64
C HIS A 29 0.53 20.43 -7.93
N GLU A 30 1.45 20.77 -7.02
CA GLU A 30 2.20 19.78 -6.23
C GLU A 30 1.26 18.93 -5.36
N THR A 31 0.35 19.59 -4.63
CA THR A 31 -0.63 18.91 -3.77
C THR A 31 -1.58 18.02 -4.57
N VAL A 32 -2.04 18.48 -5.75
CA VAL A 32 -2.87 17.68 -6.65
C VAL A 32 -2.14 16.42 -7.10
N ARG A 33 -0.89 16.55 -7.55
CA ARG A 33 -0.07 15.41 -8.00
C ARG A 33 0.16 14.40 -6.86
N ASP A 34 0.41 14.88 -5.65
CA ASP A 34 0.60 14.01 -4.48
C ASP A 34 -0.70 13.26 -4.14
N MET A 35 -1.85 13.92 -4.24
CA MET A 35 -3.16 13.28 -4.10
C MET A 35 -3.39 12.22 -5.18
N GLU A 36 -3.17 12.53 -6.46
CA GLU A 36 -3.29 11.57 -7.57
C GLU A 36 -2.42 10.34 -7.33
N TYR A 37 -1.17 10.54 -6.94
CA TYR A 37 -0.23 9.46 -6.63
C TYR A 37 -0.73 8.61 -5.46
N MET A 38 -1.12 9.23 -4.34
CA MET A 38 -1.63 8.50 -3.17
C MET A 38 -2.92 7.75 -3.49
N LEU A 39 -3.86 8.36 -4.21
CA LEU A 39 -5.14 7.73 -4.56
C LEU A 39 -4.94 6.57 -5.55
N GLY A 40 -4.12 6.77 -6.58
CA GLY A 40 -3.77 5.70 -7.53
C GLY A 40 -3.00 4.56 -6.88
N TYR A 41 -2.15 4.87 -5.90
CA TYR A 41 -1.45 3.86 -5.09
C TYR A 41 -2.41 3.02 -4.24
N HIS A 42 -3.57 3.55 -3.88
CA HIS A 42 -4.67 2.81 -3.24
C HIS A 42 -5.66 2.20 -4.24
N GLU A 43 -5.35 2.23 -5.55
CA GLU A 43 -6.18 1.73 -6.64
C GLU A 43 -7.57 2.36 -6.70
N ILE A 44 -7.65 3.65 -6.36
CA ILE A 44 -8.82 4.49 -6.63
C ILE A 44 -8.82 4.87 -8.12
N TYR A 45 -9.92 4.62 -8.82
CA TYR A 45 -10.05 4.85 -10.26
C TYR A 45 -10.05 6.33 -10.64
N PHE A 46 -9.61 6.63 -11.87
CA PHE A 46 -9.41 8.00 -12.38
C PHE A 46 -10.62 8.93 -12.16
N ASP A 47 -11.83 8.48 -12.49
CA ASP A 47 -13.05 9.29 -12.32
C ASP A 47 -13.28 9.67 -10.86
N SER A 48 -13.05 8.73 -9.93
CA SER A 48 -13.14 8.99 -8.50
C SER A 48 -12.00 9.87 -7.99
N VAL A 49 -10.79 9.74 -8.57
CA VAL A 49 -9.63 10.58 -8.20
C VAL A 49 -9.90 12.05 -8.50
N MET A 50 -10.40 12.34 -9.70
CA MET A 50 -10.72 13.71 -10.12
C MET A 50 -11.80 14.34 -9.22
N GLU A 51 -12.89 13.61 -8.96
CA GLU A 51 -13.96 14.08 -8.08
C GLU A 51 -13.46 14.36 -6.65
N ILE A 52 -12.62 13.48 -6.09
CA ILE A 52 -12.04 13.68 -4.75
C ILE A 52 -11.15 14.92 -4.71
N ILE A 53 -10.33 15.14 -5.74
CA ILE A 53 -9.43 16.30 -5.84
C ILE A 53 -10.25 17.59 -5.95
N GLU A 54 -11.28 17.61 -6.79
CA GLU A 54 -12.17 18.76 -6.97
C GLU A 54 -12.88 19.10 -5.66
N GLN A 55 -13.51 18.13 -5.00
CA GLN A 55 -14.18 18.33 -3.71
C GLN A 55 -13.22 18.83 -2.62
N THR A 56 -11.99 18.33 -2.63
CA THR A 56 -10.95 18.77 -1.67
C THR A 56 -10.51 20.20 -1.96
N SER A 57 -10.34 20.57 -3.22
CA SER A 57 -9.99 21.93 -3.66
C SER A 57 -11.09 22.93 -3.31
N ASP A 58 -12.33 22.55 -3.54
CA ASP A 58 -13.52 23.32 -3.16
C ASP A 58 -13.63 23.52 -1.64
N PHE A 59 -13.35 22.47 -0.88
CA PHE A 59 -13.33 22.55 0.58
C PHE A 59 -12.21 23.47 1.08
N ALA A 60 -11.00 23.36 0.52
CA ALA A 60 -9.88 24.24 0.79
C ALA A 60 -10.27 25.70 0.53
N ALA A 61 -10.81 25.99 -0.66
CA ALA A 61 -11.18 27.34 -1.06
C ALA A 61 -12.23 27.98 -0.15
N ARG A 62 -13.19 27.20 0.36
CA ARG A 62 -14.18 27.69 1.34
C ARG A 62 -13.61 27.92 2.74
N THR A 63 -12.55 27.20 3.11
CA THR A 63 -12.00 27.22 4.47
C THR A 63 -10.91 28.28 4.63
N THR A 64 -10.07 28.50 3.61
CA THR A 64 -8.96 29.48 3.61
C THR A 64 -9.39 30.90 4.06
N PRO A 65 -10.51 31.49 3.58
CA PRO A 65 -10.93 32.84 3.97
C PRO A 65 -11.39 32.98 5.43
N THR A 66 -11.66 31.86 6.11
CA THR A 66 -12.09 31.86 7.53
C THR A 66 -10.93 31.89 8.52
N LEU A 67 -9.69 31.80 8.03
CA LEU A 67 -8.49 31.75 8.84
C LEU A 67 -7.89 33.15 9.02
N TYR A 68 -7.46 33.43 10.26
CA TYR A 68 -7.07 34.77 10.74
C TYR A 68 -5.79 35.33 10.06
N ASP A 69 -5.02 34.49 9.35
CA ASP A 69 -3.84 34.86 8.57
C ASP A 69 -3.77 33.99 7.29
N PRO A 70 -4.21 34.49 6.13
CA PRO A 70 -4.28 33.72 4.88
C PRO A 70 -2.93 33.51 4.18
N THR A 71 -1.86 34.16 4.68
CA THR A 71 -0.55 34.18 4.00
C THR A 71 0.37 33.02 4.36
N ASN A 72 0.06 32.26 5.42
CA ASN A 72 0.88 31.15 5.90
C ASN A 72 0.05 30.07 6.60
N ILE A 73 -0.92 29.53 5.87
CA ILE A 73 -1.80 28.50 6.38
C ILE A 73 -1.17 27.13 6.16
N ASP A 74 -0.69 26.51 7.24
CA ASP A 74 -0.26 25.11 7.25
C ASP A 74 -1.28 24.31 8.10
N PHE A 75 -2.26 23.71 7.43
CA PHE A 75 -3.13 22.72 8.06
C PHE A 75 -3.31 21.51 7.18
N ASP A 76 -3.51 20.37 7.82
CA ASP A 76 -3.76 19.10 7.16
C ASP A 76 -5.23 18.96 6.78
N ILE A 77 -5.50 18.64 5.52
CA ILE A 77 -6.80 18.09 5.13
C ILE A 77 -6.73 16.57 5.28
N ILE A 78 -7.69 16.02 6.03
CA ILE A 78 -7.86 14.58 6.19
C ILE A 78 -8.97 14.13 5.23
N VAL A 79 -8.58 13.47 4.15
CA VAL A 79 -9.52 12.86 3.20
C VAL A 79 -9.83 11.43 3.65
N LYS A 80 -11.11 11.15 3.91
CA LYS A 80 -11.60 9.82 4.31
C LYS A 80 -12.40 9.21 3.17
N ILE A 81 -11.92 8.10 2.62
CA ILE A 81 -12.52 7.46 1.45
C ILE A 81 -13.10 6.12 1.87
N SER A 82 -14.33 5.86 1.47
CA SER A 82 -14.95 4.53 1.54
C SER A 82 -14.87 3.90 0.16
N ASP A 83 -13.92 2.98 0.00
CA ASP A 83 -13.71 2.28 -1.26
C ASP A 83 -14.36 0.90 -1.22
N TYR A 84 -15.12 0.57 -2.26
CA TYR A 84 -15.86 -0.69 -2.41
C TYR A 84 -15.25 -1.61 -3.47
N ASN A 85 -14.05 -1.29 -3.99
CA ASN A 85 -13.36 -2.12 -4.97
C ASN A 85 -12.94 -3.47 -4.35
N PRO A 86 -13.59 -4.59 -4.71
CA PRO A 86 -13.26 -5.91 -4.17
C PRO A 86 -11.94 -6.46 -4.72
N ASP A 87 -11.48 -5.94 -5.87
CA ASP A 87 -10.32 -6.41 -6.61
C ASP A 87 -9.06 -5.57 -6.30
N ALA A 88 -9.21 -4.48 -5.55
CA ALA A 88 -8.07 -3.66 -5.18
C ALA A 88 -7.14 -4.44 -4.26
N LEU A 89 -5.97 -4.84 -4.78
CA LEU A 89 -4.85 -5.30 -4.00
C LEU A 89 -4.51 -4.21 -2.98
N ARG A 90 -4.24 -4.62 -1.76
CA ARG A 90 -3.69 -3.72 -0.76
C ARG A 90 -2.24 -3.46 -1.15
N ARG A 91 -1.98 -2.57 -2.10
CA ARG A 91 -0.61 -2.25 -2.54
C ARG A 91 0.28 -1.81 -1.36
N ILE A 92 -0.32 -1.14 -0.38
CA ILE A 92 0.30 -0.84 0.92
C ILE A 92 0.64 -2.09 1.71
N ASP A 93 -0.26 -3.05 1.80
CA ASP A 93 0.04 -4.28 2.53
C ASP A 93 1.06 -5.11 1.79
N LEU A 94 1.02 -5.11 0.45
CA LEU A 94 2.03 -5.74 -0.36
C LEU A 94 3.39 -5.10 -0.08
N ASP A 95 3.48 -3.77 -0.06
CA ASP A 95 4.73 -3.07 0.20
C ASP A 95 5.22 -3.28 1.65
N VAL A 96 4.32 -3.20 2.65
CA VAL A 96 4.63 -3.52 4.05
C VAL A 96 5.09 -4.97 4.18
N TYR A 97 4.39 -5.89 3.53
CA TYR A 97 4.71 -7.31 3.56
C TYR A 97 6.03 -7.63 2.84
N ILE A 98 6.33 -6.94 1.73
CA ILE A 98 7.62 -7.03 1.04
C ILE A 98 8.76 -6.53 1.95
N ILE A 99 8.54 -5.43 2.69
CA ILE A 99 9.50 -4.97 3.69
C ILE A 99 9.69 -6.05 4.76
N GLU A 100 8.62 -6.61 5.31
CA GLU A 100 8.69 -7.69 6.29
C GLU A 100 9.43 -8.93 5.76
N LEU A 101 9.20 -9.34 4.51
CA LEU A 101 9.94 -10.44 3.89
C LEU A 101 11.44 -10.15 3.76
N ARG A 102 11.79 -8.91 3.41
CA ARG A 102 13.19 -8.49 3.30
C ARG A 102 13.89 -8.48 4.65
N GLU A 103 13.20 -8.06 5.71
CA GLU A 103 13.74 -8.05 7.08
C GLU A 103 13.80 -9.46 7.70
N ASN A 104 12.88 -10.36 7.33
CA ASN A 104 12.81 -11.73 7.84
C ASN A 104 13.59 -12.75 6.99
N ARG A 105 14.57 -12.31 6.20
CA ARG A 105 15.49 -13.21 5.50
C ARG A 105 16.34 -13.98 6.52
N ARG A 106 16.58 -15.26 6.24
CA ARG A 106 17.48 -16.09 7.04
C ARG A 106 18.16 -17.15 6.19
N GLU A 107 19.26 -17.69 6.69
CA GLU A 107 19.85 -18.89 6.12
C GLU A 107 18.97 -20.13 6.41
N PRO A 108 18.97 -21.14 5.52
CA PRO A 108 18.32 -22.41 5.77
C PRO A 108 19.01 -23.17 6.90
N THR A 109 18.21 -23.83 7.75
CA THR A 109 18.76 -24.74 8.76
C THR A 109 19.35 -25.99 8.07
N PRO A 110 20.26 -26.74 8.72
CA PRO A 110 20.85 -27.94 8.11
C PRO A 110 19.82 -28.96 7.62
N GLY A 111 18.67 -29.09 8.30
CA GLY A 111 17.59 -29.99 7.91
C GLY A 111 16.73 -29.48 6.76
N GLU A 112 16.76 -28.18 6.46
CA GLU A 112 16.00 -27.57 5.36
C GLU A 112 16.81 -27.48 4.07
N LYS A 113 18.13 -27.72 4.09
CA LYS A 113 18.96 -27.55 2.89
C LYS A 113 18.56 -28.48 1.76
N ASP A 114 18.13 -29.69 2.11
CA ASP A 114 17.71 -30.73 1.16
C ASP A 114 16.19 -30.62 0.83
N ASP A 115 15.46 -29.71 1.48
CA ASP A 115 14.06 -29.46 1.13
C ASP A 115 13.96 -28.81 -0.24
N ILE A 116 12.87 -29.06 -0.98
CA ILE A 116 12.66 -28.49 -2.30
C ILE A 116 11.82 -27.23 -2.21
N CYS A 117 12.32 -26.14 -2.78
CA CYS A 117 11.56 -24.91 -2.96
C CYS A 117 10.39 -25.15 -3.93
N PRO A 118 9.12 -25.01 -3.49
CA PRO A 118 7.96 -25.34 -4.33
C PRO A 118 7.73 -24.42 -5.53
N ILE A 119 8.49 -23.31 -5.64
CA ILE A 119 8.35 -22.32 -6.71
C ILE A 119 9.30 -22.64 -7.88
N CYS A 120 10.59 -22.84 -7.61
CA CYS A 120 11.60 -23.14 -8.64
C CYS A 120 11.89 -24.64 -8.80
N CYS A 121 11.41 -25.48 -7.87
CA CYS A 121 11.67 -26.92 -7.83
C CYS A 121 13.15 -27.29 -7.61
N GLU A 122 13.95 -26.40 -7.01
CA GLU A 122 15.34 -26.65 -6.63
C GLU A 122 15.49 -26.80 -5.10
N GLU A 123 16.57 -27.45 -4.66
CA GLU A 123 16.92 -27.56 -3.24
C GLU A 123 17.06 -26.18 -2.59
N ILE A 124 16.55 -26.02 -1.37
CA ILE A 124 16.56 -24.75 -0.65
C ILE A 124 17.99 -24.31 -0.36
N GLY A 125 18.91 -25.25 -0.12
CA GLY A 125 20.31 -24.97 0.14
C GLY A 125 21.14 -24.44 -1.05
N THR A 126 20.57 -24.38 -2.26
CA THR A 126 21.30 -23.89 -3.46
C THR A 126 21.39 -22.37 -3.53
N GLU A 127 20.48 -21.65 -2.88
CA GLU A 127 20.55 -20.20 -2.71
C GLU A 127 20.82 -19.86 -1.22
N GLY A 128 21.35 -18.66 -0.94
CA GLY A 128 21.75 -18.27 0.42
C GLY A 128 20.58 -17.99 1.36
N ASP A 129 19.65 -17.12 0.94
CA ASP A 129 18.60 -16.61 1.82
C ASP A 129 17.24 -17.21 1.50
N ILE A 130 16.51 -17.52 2.58
CA ILE A 130 15.16 -18.07 2.53
C ILE A 130 14.22 -17.23 3.39
N ASN A 131 12.92 -17.40 3.15
CA ASN A 131 11.88 -16.94 4.07
C ASN A 131 10.98 -18.11 4.45
N SER A 132 10.59 -18.14 5.73
CA SER A 132 9.51 -18.98 6.21
C SER A 132 8.27 -18.14 6.45
N LEU A 133 7.16 -18.54 5.86
CA LEU A 133 5.88 -17.88 6.03
C LEU A 133 5.26 -18.22 7.39
N ASN A 134 4.24 -17.47 7.81
CA ASN A 134 3.49 -17.75 9.05
C ASN A 134 2.84 -19.15 9.05
N CYS A 135 2.46 -19.64 7.86
CA CYS A 135 1.96 -21.00 7.64
C CYS A 135 3.06 -22.09 7.63
N LYS A 136 4.30 -21.73 7.96
CA LYS A 136 5.49 -22.61 8.07
C LYS A 136 6.07 -23.18 6.79
N HIS A 137 5.53 -22.83 5.62
CA HIS A 137 6.18 -23.14 4.35
C HIS A 137 7.39 -22.22 4.11
N SER A 138 8.49 -22.81 3.63
CA SER A 138 9.75 -22.12 3.32
C SER A 138 9.99 -22.07 1.81
N TYR A 139 10.63 -20.99 1.36
CA TYR A 139 10.97 -20.73 -0.04
C TYR A 139 12.30 -19.98 -0.10
N HIS A 140 13.01 -20.05 -1.22
CA HIS A 140 14.07 -19.06 -1.47
C HIS A 140 13.49 -17.65 -1.43
N HIS A 141 14.25 -16.71 -0.86
CA HIS A 141 13.81 -15.32 -0.70
C HIS A 141 13.36 -14.70 -2.03
N ARG A 142 14.16 -14.88 -3.08
CA ARG A 142 13.85 -14.38 -4.42
C ARG A 142 12.55 -14.97 -4.97
N CYS A 143 12.38 -16.28 -4.81
CA CYS A 143 11.21 -17.00 -5.31
C CYS A 143 9.91 -16.48 -4.67
N ILE A 144 9.88 -16.35 -3.33
CA ILE A 144 8.67 -15.88 -2.67
C ILE A 144 8.43 -14.39 -2.89
N LEU A 145 9.48 -13.57 -3.02
CA LEU A 145 9.37 -12.15 -3.31
C LEU A 145 8.69 -11.91 -4.68
N ASP A 146 9.10 -12.66 -5.70
CA ASP A 146 8.50 -12.58 -7.04
C ASP A 146 7.05 -13.10 -7.07
N TRP A 147 6.74 -14.08 -6.23
CA TRP A 147 5.39 -14.63 -6.10
C TRP A 147 4.42 -13.63 -5.46
N VAL A 148 4.83 -13.00 -4.36
CA VAL A 148 3.93 -12.10 -3.60
C VAL A 148 3.58 -10.84 -4.37
N GLY A 149 4.47 -10.40 -5.28
CA GLY A 149 4.19 -9.33 -6.23
C GLY A 149 3.01 -9.61 -7.17
N LYS A 150 2.58 -10.87 -7.29
CA LYS A 150 1.42 -11.29 -8.10
C LYS A 150 0.22 -11.68 -7.24
N THR A 151 0.44 -12.28 -6.07
CA THR A 151 -0.63 -12.75 -5.18
C THR A 151 -0.17 -12.84 -3.72
N LEU A 152 -0.97 -12.28 -2.79
CA LEU A 152 -0.70 -12.32 -1.34
C LEU A 152 -1.18 -13.62 -0.67
N ALA A 153 -0.88 -14.77 -1.27
CA ALA A 153 -1.26 -16.08 -0.76
C ALA A 153 -0.10 -17.07 -0.87
N CYS A 154 0.03 -17.94 0.14
CA CYS A 154 1.04 -19.00 0.15
C CYS A 154 0.90 -19.92 -1.10
N PRO A 155 1.97 -20.18 -1.87
CA PRO A 155 1.94 -21.11 -3.00
C PRO A 155 1.43 -22.52 -2.65
N CYS A 156 1.73 -23.00 -1.44
CA CYS A 156 1.42 -24.38 -1.03
C CYS A 156 0.00 -24.53 -0.46
N CYS A 157 -0.36 -23.71 0.52
CA CYS A 157 -1.63 -23.88 1.26
C CYS A 157 -2.65 -22.75 1.03
N ARG A 158 -2.31 -21.75 0.22
CA ARG A 158 -3.15 -20.57 -0.06
C ARG A 158 -3.56 -19.75 1.17
N ALA A 159 -2.88 -19.94 2.30
CA ALA A 159 -3.02 -19.07 3.45
C ALA A 159 -2.70 -17.62 3.04
N ILE A 160 -3.56 -16.69 3.45
CA ILE A 160 -3.38 -15.26 3.19
C ILE A 160 -2.14 -14.79 3.97
N LEU A 161 -1.31 -13.97 3.32
CA LEU A 161 -0.02 -13.56 3.86
C LEU A 161 -0.04 -12.22 4.61
N ALA A 162 -1.06 -11.39 4.38
CA ALA A 162 -1.28 -10.08 5.01
C ALA A 162 -2.70 -9.93 5.56
#